data_AF-A0A0M0J4K7-F1
#
_entry.id   AF-A0A0M0J4K7-F1
#
_cell.length_a   1.000
_cell.length_b   1.000
_cell.length_c   1.000
_cell.angle_alpha   90.00
_cell.angle_beta   90.00
_cell.angle_gamma   90.00
#
_symmetry.space_group_name_H-M   'P 1'
#
loop_
_entity.id
_entity.type
_entity.pdbx_description
1 polymer ?
#
loop_
_entity_poly.entity_id
_entity_poly.type
_entity_poly.pdbx_seq_one_letter_code
_entity_poly.pdbx_strand_id
1 'polypeptide(L)'
;MGGLFGMEWQTLAADFRKFHKHPLNVALHLVTTPAAVYAISFLVFTYLGSPAAMGMHAAWLAIILPSTPLKLWLASAAAHALICAAAIATTMTTLSATVLFAASYFAQDVAHFATCELTFQSSYQGKQDGWMWTLLEHTLHLVPLCFDACWHTENGSLATIFVQRQQVATHKLSAANGPEEKELLQAVEHVGNWAVQQNPRTDVTTHWWWHGLSAEATEKFAFVARSQYLRDALFGKLYPSQTHVVEPLEGMNELYVACKTYNANSDTVFYRNHVDGPYGIFPFVHVYRSMIAATPNEQIETIFPLSGRQVRHNTDKGFTLGGYDGVALTTGEMISFDFHRELHRIAHVQGAKENEGHRVCLKVHFLIYPRFLGPLGRLLGRMSVHYNQNFRSLFLATLEPDHPIAKFMAFQVVFWTAAMYRLEMHLGWTNLIYLLCATAVSLAARSYSVFFCLTSFVHYAVYASTYHQRTNVAFGAFKRDALLFKTLALVQAGVQFLFRFDYSQPDIIALALLAGGFGLAGLAASRLGVDRTYFGWELGVISGDYVAKFPYGVIPHPMILGGVIGWLGFHKLDGFREAFPAYVPVHIALYLCHALQEHFAIHSNGKLAASGSAVEGKKVK
;
A
#
# COMPACT_ATOMS: atom_id res chain seq x y z
N MET A 1 27.70 -30.81 -15.02
CA MET A 1 26.84 -31.46 -16.03
C MET A 1 26.11 -30.35 -16.77
N GLY A 2 26.53 -30.04 -18.00
CA GLY A 2 25.81 -29.07 -18.85
C GLY A 2 24.48 -29.67 -19.27
N GLY A 3 23.38 -29.02 -18.88
CA GLY A 3 22.02 -29.49 -19.15
C GLY A 3 21.63 -29.36 -20.62
N LEU A 4 20.53 -30.02 -21.00
CA LEU A 4 19.91 -30.02 -22.33
C LEU A 4 19.62 -28.62 -22.92
N PHE A 5 19.69 -27.57 -22.09
CA PHE A 5 19.48 -26.18 -22.45
C PHE A 5 20.77 -25.43 -22.12
N GLY A 6 21.38 -24.79 -23.13
CA GLY A 6 22.76 -24.28 -23.07
C GLY A 6 23.03 -23.13 -22.10
N MET A 7 22.07 -22.74 -21.25
CA MET A 7 22.22 -21.68 -20.24
C MET A 7 22.09 -22.23 -18.82
N GLU A 8 23.00 -21.80 -17.94
CA GLU A 8 22.88 -22.02 -16.50
C GLU A 8 21.68 -21.24 -15.95
N TRP A 9 20.87 -21.83 -15.06
CA TRP A 9 19.67 -21.20 -14.45
C TRP A 9 19.91 -19.76 -14.00
N GLN A 10 21.07 -19.52 -13.38
CA GLN A 10 21.41 -18.20 -12.84
C GLN A 10 21.48 -17.14 -13.94
N THR A 11 22.00 -17.49 -15.11
CA THR A 11 22.06 -16.61 -16.28
C THR A 11 20.66 -16.35 -16.83
N LEU A 12 19.87 -17.40 -17.07
CA LEU A 12 18.51 -17.27 -17.59
C LEU A 12 17.62 -16.42 -16.66
N ALA A 13 17.67 -16.68 -15.35
CA ALA A 13 16.92 -15.93 -14.36
C ALA A 13 17.41 -14.48 -14.24
N ALA A 14 18.73 -14.24 -14.26
CA ALA A 14 19.26 -12.88 -14.27
C ALA A 14 18.85 -12.08 -15.51
N ASP A 15 18.86 -12.71 -16.68
CA ASP A 15 18.42 -12.08 -17.92
C ASP A 15 16.92 -11.79 -17.91
N PHE A 16 16.10 -12.74 -17.48
CA PHE A 16 14.65 -12.54 -17.33
C PHE A 16 14.33 -11.35 -16.42
N ARG A 17 15.03 -11.22 -15.28
CA ARG A 17 14.83 -10.13 -14.31
C ARG A 17 15.20 -8.75 -14.85
N LYS A 18 16.08 -8.64 -15.85
CA LYS A 18 16.36 -7.36 -16.53
C LYS A 18 15.12 -6.75 -17.18
N PHE A 19 14.13 -7.59 -17.52
CA PHE A 19 12.87 -7.21 -18.16
C PHE A 19 11.67 -7.26 -17.19
N HIS A 20 11.89 -7.68 -15.94
CA HIS A 20 10.87 -7.83 -14.90
C HIS A 20 11.35 -7.20 -13.58
N LYS A 21 11.70 -5.92 -13.64
CA LYS A 21 12.23 -5.13 -12.52
C LYS A 21 11.12 -4.56 -11.66
N HIS A 22 9.93 -4.36 -12.21
CA HIS A 22 8.80 -3.78 -11.51
C HIS A 22 7.89 -4.86 -10.89
N PRO A 23 7.62 -4.84 -9.56
CA PRO A 23 6.77 -5.82 -8.90
C PRO A 23 5.38 -5.98 -9.54
N LEU A 24 4.77 -4.89 -10.01
CA LEU A 24 3.48 -4.95 -10.72
C LEU A 24 3.57 -5.79 -12.01
N ASN A 25 4.68 -5.70 -12.76
CA ASN A 25 4.84 -6.51 -13.96
C ASN A 25 4.89 -7.99 -13.62
N VAL A 26 5.67 -8.35 -12.59
CA VAL A 26 5.73 -9.71 -12.05
C VAL A 26 4.35 -10.18 -11.57
N ALA A 27 3.61 -9.33 -10.84
CA ALA A 27 2.27 -9.66 -10.35
C ALA A 27 1.29 -9.96 -11.49
N LEU A 28 1.33 -9.18 -12.58
CA LEU A 28 0.51 -9.42 -13.75
C LEU A 28 0.90 -10.74 -14.43
N HIS A 29 2.20 -11.05 -14.51
CA HIS A 29 2.70 -12.32 -15.04
C HIS A 29 2.30 -13.54 -14.19
N LEU A 30 2.14 -13.38 -12.87
CA LEU A 30 1.59 -14.44 -11.99
C LEU A 30 0.10 -14.73 -12.25
N VAL A 31 -0.59 -13.89 -13.01
CA VAL A 31 -1.98 -14.12 -13.44
C VAL A 31 -2.02 -14.57 -14.90
N THR A 32 -1.35 -13.86 -15.79
CA THR A 32 -1.40 -14.11 -17.23
C THR A 32 -0.71 -15.41 -17.62
N THR A 33 0.42 -15.76 -16.99
CA THR A 33 1.11 -17.02 -17.28
C THR A 33 0.26 -18.23 -16.89
N PRO A 34 -0.23 -18.36 -15.63
CA PRO A 34 -1.13 -19.46 -15.27
C PRO A 34 -2.41 -19.51 -16.08
N ALA A 35 -3.00 -18.36 -16.45
CA ALA A 35 -4.21 -18.32 -17.26
C ALA A 35 -3.98 -18.85 -18.69
N ALA A 36 -2.83 -18.54 -19.30
CA ALA A 36 -2.44 -19.09 -20.58
C ALA A 36 -2.21 -20.61 -20.51
N VAL A 37 -1.49 -21.09 -19.48
CA VAL A 37 -1.27 -22.53 -19.27
C VAL A 37 -2.60 -23.25 -19.02
N TYR A 38 -3.48 -22.70 -18.19
CA TYR A 38 -4.81 -23.23 -17.93
C TYR A 38 -5.64 -23.37 -19.20
N ALA A 39 -5.63 -22.36 -20.08
CA ALA A 39 -6.35 -22.42 -21.35
C ALA A 39 -5.85 -23.56 -22.25
N ILE A 40 -4.53 -23.76 -22.35
CA ILE A 40 -3.95 -24.89 -23.08
C ILE A 40 -4.32 -26.22 -22.42
N SER A 41 -4.17 -26.33 -21.09
CA SER A 41 -4.51 -27.55 -20.35
C SER A 41 -5.97 -27.93 -20.52
N PHE A 42 -6.87 -26.94 -20.54
CA PHE A 42 -8.30 -27.14 -20.79
C PHE A 42 -8.55 -27.67 -22.21
N LEU A 43 -7.87 -27.11 -23.22
CA LEU A 43 -7.98 -27.59 -24.61
C LEU A 43 -7.47 -29.03 -24.75
N VAL A 44 -6.30 -29.35 -24.17
CA VAL A 44 -5.74 -30.70 -24.16
C VAL A 44 -6.69 -31.67 -23.46
N PHE A 45 -7.23 -31.31 -22.30
CA PHE A 45 -8.24 -32.10 -21.61
C PHE A 45 -9.49 -32.33 -22.48
N THR A 46 -9.99 -31.28 -23.12
CA THR A 46 -11.21 -31.33 -23.95
C THR A 46 -11.07 -32.28 -25.13
N TYR A 47 -9.91 -32.29 -25.79
CA TYR A 47 -9.70 -33.07 -27.02
C TYR A 47 -9.01 -34.43 -26.81
N LEU A 48 -8.18 -34.56 -25.77
CA LEU A 48 -7.31 -35.73 -25.55
C LEU A 48 -7.55 -36.41 -24.18
N GLY A 49 -8.45 -35.86 -23.35
CA GLY A 49 -8.81 -36.42 -22.06
C GLY A 49 -7.84 -36.08 -20.92
N SER A 50 -8.23 -36.44 -19.69
CA SER A 50 -7.44 -36.13 -18.48
C SER A 50 -6.05 -36.77 -18.44
N PRO A 51 -5.81 -38.01 -18.94
CA PRO A 51 -4.46 -38.58 -18.93
C PRO A 51 -3.48 -37.78 -19.78
N ALA A 52 -3.93 -37.23 -20.92
CA ALA A 52 -3.10 -36.41 -21.80
C ALA A 52 -2.75 -35.07 -21.14
N ALA A 53 -3.71 -34.40 -20.49
CA ALA A 53 -3.45 -33.17 -19.75
C ALA A 53 -2.46 -33.41 -18.58
N MET A 54 -2.68 -34.46 -17.80
CA MET A 54 -1.75 -34.85 -16.72
C MET A 54 -0.35 -35.18 -17.26
N GLY A 55 -0.28 -35.94 -18.36
CA GLY A 55 0.96 -36.29 -19.04
C GLY A 55 1.73 -35.07 -19.54
N MET A 56 1.03 -34.07 -20.10
CA MET A 56 1.63 -32.80 -20.53
C MET A 56 2.30 -32.07 -19.36
N HIS A 57 1.62 -31.92 -18.22
CA HIS A 57 2.21 -31.26 -17.05
C HIS A 57 3.37 -32.06 -16.45
N ALA A 58 3.25 -33.39 -16.37
CA ALA A 58 4.32 -34.26 -15.87
C ALA A 58 5.58 -34.19 -16.76
N ALA A 59 5.39 -34.23 -18.08
CA ALA A 59 6.48 -34.08 -19.05
C ALA A 59 7.15 -32.71 -18.93
N TRP A 60 6.36 -31.63 -18.84
CA TRP A 60 6.89 -30.28 -18.62
C TRP A 60 7.76 -30.21 -17.36
N LEU A 61 7.26 -30.69 -16.22
CA LEU A 61 8.00 -30.68 -14.96
C LEU A 61 9.27 -31.55 -15.01
N ALA A 62 9.22 -32.70 -15.69
CA ALA A 62 10.39 -33.56 -15.87
C ALA A 62 11.48 -32.88 -16.72
N ILE A 63 11.09 -32.12 -17.75
CA ILE A 63 12.02 -31.39 -18.63
C ILE A 63 12.79 -30.30 -17.86
N ILE A 64 12.13 -29.56 -16.98
CA ILE A 64 12.75 -28.44 -16.25
C ILE A 64 13.46 -28.85 -14.95
N LEU A 65 13.28 -30.08 -14.47
CA LEU A 65 13.87 -30.57 -13.22
C LEU A 65 15.41 -30.45 -13.17
N PRO A 66 16.17 -30.82 -14.22
CA PRO A 66 17.64 -30.76 -14.17
C PRO A 66 18.21 -29.34 -14.13
N SER A 67 17.44 -28.36 -14.60
CA SER A 67 17.87 -26.97 -14.78
C SER A 67 17.26 -26.00 -13.77
N THR A 68 16.27 -26.40 -12.95
CA THR A 68 15.56 -25.49 -12.04
C THR A 68 15.92 -25.77 -10.57
N PRO A 69 16.19 -24.75 -9.73
CA PRO A 69 16.39 -24.95 -8.31
C PRO A 69 15.18 -25.66 -7.66
N LEU A 70 15.45 -26.65 -6.81
CA LEU A 70 14.41 -27.53 -6.25
C LEU A 70 13.23 -26.78 -5.62
N LYS A 71 13.48 -25.66 -4.91
CA LYS A 71 12.42 -24.84 -4.30
C LYS A 71 11.46 -24.25 -5.33
N LEU A 72 11.99 -23.73 -6.44
CA LEU A 72 11.21 -23.14 -7.53
C LEU A 72 10.53 -24.23 -8.36
N TRP A 73 11.18 -25.38 -8.50
CA TRP A 73 10.57 -26.56 -9.13
C TRP A 73 9.36 -27.04 -8.33
N LEU A 74 9.46 -27.16 -7.01
CA LEU A 74 8.35 -27.56 -6.14
C LEU A 74 7.18 -26.57 -6.20
N ALA A 75 7.47 -25.26 -6.22
CA ALA A 75 6.44 -24.23 -6.41
C ALA A 75 5.76 -24.36 -7.79
N SER A 76 6.55 -24.61 -8.84
CA SER A 76 6.05 -24.84 -10.21
C SER A 76 5.20 -26.11 -10.29
N ALA A 77 5.61 -27.19 -9.62
CA ALA A 77 4.85 -28.44 -9.55
C ALA A 77 3.49 -28.23 -8.88
N ALA A 78 3.45 -27.49 -7.77
CA ALA A 78 2.21 -27.13 -7.11
C ALA A 78 1.29 -26.28 -8.01
N ALA A 79 1.85 -25.28 -8.71
CA ALA A 79 1.10 -24.45 -9.66
C ALA A 79 0.54 -25.28 -10.83
N HIS A 80 1.37 -26.15 -11.44
CA HIS A 80 0.94 -27.04 -12.52
C HIS A 80 -0.15 -28.01 -12.06
N ALA A 81 -0.04 -28.57 -10.85
CA ALA A 81 -1.07 -29.44 -10.28
C ALA A 81 -2.41 -28.71 -10.09
N LEU A 82 -2.37 -27.48 -9.56
CA LEU A 82 -3.56 -26.63 -9.41
C LEU A 82 -4.19 -26.27 -10.75
N ILE A 83 -3.37 -25.89 -11.74
CA ILE A 83 -3.85 -25.56 -13.09
C ILE A 83 -4.49 -26.78 -13.76
N CYS A 84 -3.85 -27.94 -13.67
CA CYS A 84 -4.37 -29.20 -14.22
C CYS A 84 -5.70 -29.58 -13.56
N ALA A 85 -5.76 -29.53 -12.22
CA ALA A 85 -6.97 -29.81 -11.48
C ALA A 85 -8.10 -28.83 -11.83
N ALA A 86 -7.77 -27.54 -11.96
CA ALA A 86 -8.72 -26.52 -12.41
C ALA A 86 -9.23 -26.82 -13.82
N ALA A 87 -8.36 -27.14 -14.77
CA ALA A 87 -8.75 -27.46 -16.15
C ALA A 87 -9.68 -28.69 -16.25
N ILE A 88 -9.52 -29.67 -15.36
CA ILE A 88 -10.38 -30.86 -15.28
C ILE A 88 -11.71 -30.55 -14.58
N ALA A 89 -11.69 -29.69 -13.55
CA ALA A 89 -12.84 -29.40 -12.71
C ALA A 89 -13.78 -28.32 -13.29
N THR A 90 -13.33 -27.56 -14.29
CA THR A 90 -14.12 -26.49 -14.90
C THR A 90 -14.73 -26.90 -16.23
N THR A 91 -15.74 -26.13 -16.66
CA THR A 91 -16.31 -26.24 -18.00
C THR A 91 -16.21 -24.88 -18.70
N MET A 92 -15.78 -24.90 -19.96
CA MET A 92 -15.60 -23.71 -20.78
C MET A 92 -15.74 -24.12 -22.26
N THR A 93 -16.13 -23.20 -23.14
CA THR A 93 -16.15 -23.49 -24.58
C THR A 93 -14.74 -23.45 -25.16
N THR A 94 -14.47 -24.20 -26.24
CA THR A 94 -13.19 -24.09 -26.98
C THR A 94 -12.90 -22.63 -27.36
N LEU A 95 -13.90 -21.89 -27.82
CA LEU A 95 -13.75 -20.48 -28.17
C LEU A 95 -13.31 -19.64 -26.98
N SER A 96 -13.95 -19.81 -25.82
CA SER A 96 -13.57 -19.11 -24.59
C SER A 96 -12.16 -19.47 -24.14
N ALA A 97 -11.75 -20.74 -24.28
CA ALA A 97 -10.39 -21.18 -23.99
C ALA A 97 -9.36 -20.52 -24.91
N THR A 98 -9.62 -20.49 -26.23
CA THR A 98 -8.77 -19.84 -27.22
C THR A 98 -8.67 -18.32 -26.98
N VAL A 99 -9.79 -17.67 -26.68
CA VAL A 99 -9.82 -16.24 -26.32
C VAL A 99 -9.05 -16.00 -25.03
N LEU A 100 -9.19 -16.84 -24.01
CA LEU A 100 -8.44 -16.73 -22.77
C LEU A 100 -6.94 -16.88 -23.00
N PHE A 101 -6.52 -17.84 -23.83
CA PHE A 101 -5.13 -18.00 -24.21
C PHE A 101 -4.58 -16.75 -24.90
N ALA A 102 -5.27 -16.27 -25.93
CA ALA A 102 -4.84 -15.06 -26.67
C ALA A 102 -4.81 -13.83 -25.76
N ALA A 103 -5.85 -13.60 -24.96
CA ALA A 103 -5.91 -12.50 -24.02
C ALA A 103 -4.80 -12.58 -22.98
N SER A 104 -4.51 -13.77 -22.44
CA SER A 104 -3.45 -13.96 -21.45
C SER A 104 -2.05 -13.78 -22.05
N TYR A 105 -1.85 -14.19 -23.30
CA TYR A 105 -0.60 -13.97 -24.01
C TYR A 105 -0.35 -12.47 -24.24
N PHE A 106 -1.30 -11.76 -24.86
CA PHE A 106 -1.14 -10.32 -25.12
C PHE A 106 -1.19 -9.45 -23.86
N ALA A 107 -1.83 -9.91 -22.78
CA ALA A 107 -1.82 -9.21 -21.50
C ALA A 107 -0.42 -9.16 -20.87
N GLN A 108 0.50 -10.07 -21.23
CA GLN A 108 1.91 -9.98 -20.83
C GLN A 108 2.58 -8.75 -21.47
N ASP A 109 2.35 -8.49 -22.77
CA ASP A 109 2.84 -7.29 -23.43
C ASP A 109 2.23 -6.01 -22.84
N VAL A 110 0.94 -6.05 -22.48
CA VAL A 110 0.28 -4.93 -21.79
C VAL A 110 0.92 -4.67 -20.42
N ALA A 111 1.34 -5.70 -19.69
CA ALA A 111 2.03 -5.56 -18.42
C ALA A 111 3.36 -4.81 -18.59
N HIS A 112 4.17 -5.22 -19.58
CA HIS A 112 5.43 -4.55 -19.93
C HIS A 112 5.22 -3.10 -20.38
N PHE A 113 4.20 -2.84 -21.22
CA PHE A 113 3.84 -1.48 -21.63
C PHE A 113 3.46 -0.60 -20.44
N ALA A 114 2.63 -1.10 -19.53
CA ALA A 114 2.19 -0.38 -18.34
C ALA A 114 3.36 -0.09 -17.37
N THR A 115 4.34 -0.97 -17.26
CA THR A 115 5.51 -0.75 -16.39
C THR A 115 6.69 -0.06 -17.08
N CYS A 116 6.55 0.31 -18.35
CA CYS A 116 7.61 0.89 -19.18
C CYS A 116 8.85 -0.02 -19.26
N GLU A 117 8.64 -1.33 -19.31
CA GLU A 117 9.68 -2.34 -19.44
C GLU A 117 9.64 -2.95 -20.84
N LEU A 118 10.80 -3.32 -21.38
CA LEU A 118 10.85 -4.13 -22.59
C LEU A 118 10.46 -5.58 -22.25
N THR A 119 9.95 -6.33 -23.24
CA THR A 119 9.69 -7.76 -23.06
C THR A 119 11.00 -8.55 -23.15
N PHE A 120 11.14 -9.64 -22.39
CA PHE A 120 12.31 -10.50 -22.53
C PHE A 120 12.41 -11.10 -23.94
N GLN A 121 11.28 -11.43 -24.57
CA GLN A 121 11.21 -11.92 -25.95
C GLN A 121 11.84 -10.95 -26.96
N SER A 122 11.64 -9.64 -26.78
CA SER A 122 12.22 -8.60 -27.65
C SER A 122 13.76 -8.56 -27.63
N SER A 123 14.40 -9.19 -26.64
CA SER A 123 15.86 -9.23 -26.52
C SER A 123 16.53 -10.19 -27.51
N TYR A 124 15.84 -11.27 -27.90
CA TYR A 124 16.40 -12.32 -28.77
C TYR A 124 15.61 -12.50 -30.08
N GLN A 125 14.32 -12.16 -30.12
CA GLN A 125 13.48 -12.34 -31.31
C GLN A 125 14.04 -11.56 -32.50
N GLY A 126 14.39 -12.29 -33.57
CA GLY A 126 14.96 -11.71 -34.79
C GLY A 126 16.36 -11.12 -34.65
N LYS A 127 17.03 -11.31 -33.50
CA LYS A 127 18.36 -10.75 -33.19
C LYS A 127 19.45 -11.82 -33.04
N GLN A 128 19.07 -13.07 -32.84
CA GLN A 128 19.99 -14.19 -32.64
C GLN A 128 19.61 -15.36 -33.56
N ASP A 129 20.62 -16.06 -34.09
CA ASP A 129 20.40 -17.33 -34.77
C ASP A 129 19.84 -18.35 -33.76
N GLY A 130 18.80 -19.08 -34.15
CA GLY A 130 18.15 -20.05 -33.27
C GLY A 130 17.20 -19.45 -32.21
N TRP A 131 16.72 -18.21 -32.37
CA TRP A 131 15.80 -17.55 -31.43
C TRP A 131 14.54 -18.36 -31.07
N MET A 132 14.09 -19.27 -31.95
CA MET A 132 12.99 -20.21 -31.68
C MET A 132 13.32 -21.20 -30.55
N TRP A 133 14.59 -21.61 -30.44
CA TRP A 133 15.06 -22.45 -29.36
C TRP A 133 15.06 -21.68 -28.03
N THR A 134 15.53 -20.43 -28.04
CA THR A 134 15.46 -19.53 -26.89
C THR A 134 14.01 -19.27 -26.47
N LEU A 135 13.09 -19.12 -27.43
CA LEU A 135 11.66 -18.99 -27.15
C LEU A 135 11.10 -20.24 -26.46
N LEU A 136 11.49 -21.44 -26.93
CA LEU A 136 11.07 -22.70 -26.31
C LEU A 136 11.62 -22.82 -24.88
N GLU A 137 12.91 -22.55 -24.68
CA GLU A 137 13.55 -22.56 -23.35
C GLU A 137 12.88 -21.57 -22.39
N HIS A 138 12.65 -20.33 -22.85
CA HIS A 138 11.93 -19.30 -22.12
C HIS A 138 10.52 -19.75 -21.74
N THR A 139 9.77 -20.32 -22.67
CA THR A 139 8.40 -20.80 -22.44
C THR A 139 8.37 -21.90 -21.39
N LEU A 140 9.27 -22.89 -21.50
CA LEU A 140 9.36 -24.01 -20.55
C LEU A 140 9.71 -23.53 -19.14
N HIS A 141 10.58 -22.53 -19.00
CA HIS A 141 10.99 -22.01 -17.69
C HIS A 141 10.12 -20.84 -17.19
N LEU A 142 9.09 -20.42 -17.91
CA LEU A 142 8.35 -19.20 -17.59
C LEU A 142 7.73 -19.19 -16.19
N VAL A 143 7.13 -20.31 -15.76
CA VAL A 143 6.53 -20.44 -14.42
C VAL A 143 7.57 -20.29 -13.29
N PRO A 144 8.67 -21.07 -13.26
CA PRO A 144 9.69 -20.88 -12.22
C PRO A 144 10.40 -19.52 -12.33
N LEU A 145 10.54 -18.94 -13.52
CA LEU A 145 11.09 -17.59 -13.70
C LEU A 145 10.19 -16.51 -13.07
N CYS A 146 8.86 -16.63 -13.24
CA CYS A 146 7.90 -15.74 -12.57
C CYS A 146 7.99 -15.86 -11.04
N PHE A 147 8.14 -17.08 -10.50
CA PHE A 147 8.32 -17.29 -9.07
C PHE A 147 9.64 -16.73 -8.53
N ASP A 148 10.74 -16.90 -9.27
CA ASP A 148 12.03 -16.29 -8.91
C ASP A 148 11.93 -14.76 -8.88
N ALA A 149 11.30 -14.17 -9.89
CA ALA A 149 11.10 -12.73 -9.97
C ALA A 149 10.26 -12.17 -8.81
N CYS A 150 9.44 -12.98 -8.13
CA CYS A 150 8.69 -12.51 -6.96
C CYS A 150 9.58 -11.99 -5.82
N TRP A 151 10.82 -12.48 -5.73
CA TRP A 151 11.74 -12.18 -4.63
C TRP A 151 12.93 -11.30 -5.02
N HIS A 152 13.22 -11.18 -6.32
CA HIS A 152 14.49 -10.65 -6.82
C HIS A 152 14.33 -9.45 -7.77
N THR A 153 13.26 -8.65 -7.66
CA THR A 153 13.13 -7.46 -8.52
C THR A 153 14.01 -6.31 -8.03
N GLU A 154 14.51 -5.50 -8.96
CA GLU A 154 15.33 -4.32 -8.66
C GLU A 154 14.57 -3.30 -7.78
N ASN A 155 13.24 -3.21 -7.95
CA ASN A 155 12.37 -2.32 -7.18
C ASN A 155 11.70 -3.01 -5.97
N GLY A 156 12.25 -4.14 -5.49
CA GLY A 156 11.82 -4.84 -4.28
C GLY A 156 11.28 -6.25 -4.53
N SER A 157 10.35 -6.71 -3.67
CA SER A 157 9.66 -8.00 -3.87
C SER A 157 8.19 -7.78 -4.21
N LEU A 158 7.49 -8.83 -4.63
CA LEU A 158 6.03 -8.80 -4.85
C LEU A 158 5.28 -8.27 -3.62
N ALA A 159 5.82 -8.52 -2.42
CA ALA A 159 5.29 -8.01 -1.16
C ALA A 159 5.10 -6.48 -1.17
N THR A 160 5.91 -5.71 -1.92
CA THR A 160 5.81 -4.24 -1.97
C THR A 160 4.43 -3.77 -2.42
N ILE A 161 3.68 -4.57 -3.19
CA ILE A 161 2.34 -4.22 -3.67
C ILE A 161 1.32 -4.17 -2.53
N PHE A 162 1.48 -4.99 -1.50
CA PHE A 162 0.53 -5.11 -0.40
C PHE A 162 0.93 -4.34 0.86
N VAL A 163 2.19 -3.89 0.94
CA VAL A 163 2.65 -3.08 2.08
C VAL A 163 2.18 -1.65 1.92
N GLN A 164 1.43 -1.17 2.91
CA GLN A 164 1.14 0.25 3.04
C GLN A 164 2.43 0.99 3.42
N ARG A 165 2.94 1.80 2.49
CA ARG A 165 4.18 2.57 2.66
C ARG A 165 3.88 3.97 3.13
N GLN A 166 4.78 4.55 3.93
CA GLN A 166 4.71 5.97 4.24
C GLN A 166 4.95 6.77 2.96
N GLN A 167 3.98 7.62 2.63
CA GLN A 167 3.98 8.48 1.45
C GLN A 167 4.31 9.94 1.78
N VAL A 168 4.51 10.26 3.06
CA VAL A 168 5.00 11.55 3.53
C VAL A 168 6.51 11.64 3.30
N ALA A 169 6.92 12.57 2.44
CA ALA A 169 8.32 12.87 2.14
C ALA A 169 8.78 14.12 2.89
N THR A 170 10.03 14.13 3.36
CA THR A 170 10.62 15.27 4.05
C THR A 170 11.99 15.57 3.49
N HIS A 171 12.36 16.85 3.46
CA HIS A 171 13.70 17.30 3.10
C HIS A 171 14.09 18.51 3.92
N LYS A 172 15.39 18.73 4.09
CA LYS A 172 15.94 19.92 4.76
C LYS A 172 16.99 20.55 3.87
N LEU A 173 16.71 21.76 3.39
CA LEU A 173 17.70 22.55 2.68
C LEU A 173 18.82 22.95 3.63
N SER A 174 20.05 22.77 3.20
CA SER A 174 21.25 23.18 3.92
C SER A 174 22.26 23.78 2.97
N ALA A 175 22.77 24.97 3.32
CA ALA A 175 23.86 25.59 2.58
C ALA A 175 25.14 24.74 2.56
N ALA A 176 25.27 23.74 3.45
CA ALA A 176 26.40 22.82 3.49
C ALA A 176 26.33 21.70 2.44
N ASN A 177 25.15 21.43 1.86
CA ASN A 177 24.95 20.31 0.93
C ASN A 177 25.26 20.63 -0.53
N GLY A 178 25.61 21.89 -0.85
CA GLY A 178 26.04 22.30 -2.18
C GLY A 178 25.46 23.66 -2.61
N PRO A 179 25.91 24.18 -3.77
CA PRO A 179 25.47 25.48 -4.28
C PRO A 179 23.97 25.49 -4.61
N GLU A 180 23.43 24.40 -5.15
CA GLU A 180 22.01 24.29 -5.53
C GLU A 180 21.07 24.41 -4.32
N GLU A 181 21.34 23.69 -3.21
CA GLU A 181 20.54 23.82 -1.99
C GLU A 181 20.69 25.19 -1.33
N LYS A 182 21.89 25.77 -1.39
CA LYS A 182 22.14 27.11 -0.89
C LYS A 182 21.29 28.15 -1.63
N GLU A 183 21.23 28.07 -2.95
CA GLU A 183 20.41 28.97 -3.77
C GLU A 183 18.91 28.78 -3.50
N LEU A 184 18.45 27.54 -3.35
CA LEU A 184 17.06 27.24 -2.97
C LEU A 184 16.71 27.82 -1.59
N LEU A 185 17.60 27.66 -0.60
CA LEU A 185 17.40 28.19 0.75
C LEU A 185 17.31 29.72 0.71
N GLN A 186 18.22 30.38 -0.01
CA GLN A 186 18.20 31.83 -0.18
C GLN A 186 16.92 32.33 -0.87
N ALA A 187 16.42 31.59 -1.87
CA ALA A 187 15.17 31.92 -2.54
C ALA A 187 13.96 31.78 -1.59
N VAL A 188 13.92 30.73 -0.77
CA VAL A 188 12.88 30.53 0.26
C VAL A 188 12.91 31.67 1.29
N GLU A 189 14.08 32.01 1.81
CA GLU A 189 14.26 33.12 2.76
C GLU A 189 13.87 34.46 2.16
N HIS A 190 14.22 34.71 0.88
CA HIS A 190 13.85 35.93 0.18
C HIS A 190 12.32 36.11 0.11
N VAL A 191 11.60 35.05 -0.29
CA VAL A 191 10.12 35.06 -0.32
C VAL A 191 9.54 35.24 1.09
N GLY A 192 10.15 34.60 2.09
CA GLY A 192 9.78 34.75 3.51
C GLY A 192 9.90 36.19 3.99
N ASN A 193 11.05 36.83 3.73
CA ASN A 193 11.33 38.21 4.11
C ASN A 193 10.37 39.19 3.43
N TRP A 194 10.07 38.97 2.15
CA TRP A 194 9.07 39.78 1.43
C TRP A 194 7.71 39.72 2.12
N ALA A 195 7.26 38.53 2.57
CA ALA A 195 5.97 38.37 3.24
C ALA A 195 5.93 39.11 4.58
N VAL A 196 7.01 39.03 5.36
CA VAL A 196 7.14 39.75 6.64
C VAL A 196 7.10 41.26 6.41
N GLN A 197 7.74 41.76 5.35
CA GLN A 197 7.74 43.19 4.99
C GLN A 197 6.36 43.74 4.62
N GLN A 198 5.43 42.88 4.20
CA GLN A 198 4.03 43.30 3.97
C GLN A 198 3.27 43.59 5.28
N ASN A 199 3.88 43.32 6.43
CA ASN A 199 3.31 43.50 7.77
C ASN A 199 1.88 42.92 7.88
N PRO A 200 1.69 41.62 7.56
CA PRO A 200 0.39 40.99 7.62
C PRO A 200 -0.17 41.04 9.04
N ARG A 201 -1.50 41.00 9.15
CA ARG A 201 -2.20 40.91 10.43
C ARG A 201 -1.80 39.65 11.19
N THR A 202 -1.76 39.74 12.51
CA THR A 202 -1.39 38.62 13.41
C THR A 202 -2.60 37.84 13.92
N ASP A 203 -3.81 38.39 13.78
CA ASP A 203 -5.07 37.80 14.24
C ASP A 203 -5.80 36.99 13.16
N VAL A 204 -5.38 37.09 11.90
CA VAL A 204 -5.93 36.34 10.77
C VAL A 204 -4.83 35.78 9.88
N THR A 205 -5.04 34.60 9.33
CA THR A 205 -4.10 33.97 8.39
C THR A 205 -4.16 34.73 7.06
N THR A 206 -2.99 35.13 6.54
CA THR A 206 -2.89 35.88 5.27
C THR A 206 -2.43 34.96 4.14
N HIS A 207 -3.02 35.11 2.96
CA HIS A 207 -2.83 34.22 1.81
C HIS A 207 -2.60 35.00 0.52
N TRP A 208 -1.48 34.75 -0.16
CA TRP A 208 -1.19 35.29 -1.48
C TRP A 208 -1.03 34.17 -2.50
N TRP A 209 -1.71 34.31 -3.64
CA TRP A 209 -1.32 33.53 -4.80
C TRP A 209 0.11 33.92 -5.22
N TRP A 210 0.91 32.95 -5.64
CA TRP A 210 2.32 33.20 -5.97
C TRP A 210 2.52 34.21 -7.12
N HIS A 211 1.53 34.36 -8.01
CA HIS A 211 1.54 35.36 -9.09
C HIS A 211 1.09 36.76 -8.64
N GLY A 212 0.65 36.91 -7.39
CA GLY A 212 0.29 38.19 -6.78
C GLY A 212 1.42 38.81 -5.95
N LEU A 213 2.61 38.22 -5.96
CA LEU A 213 3.80 38.74 -5.25
C LEU A 213 4.48 39.84 -6.07
N SER A 214 5.53 40.47 -5.52
CA SER A 214 6.41 41.33 -6.34
C SER A 214 7.09 40.52 -7.45
N ALA A 215 7.59 41.18 -8.50
CA ALA A 215 8.26 40.49 -9.61
C ALA A 215 9.44 39.62 -9.13
N GLU A 216 10.28 40.15 -8.24
CA GLU A 216 11.42 39.43 -7.67
C GLU A 216 10.98 38.25 -6.78
N ALA A 217 10.00 38.45 -5.89
CA ALA A 217 9.49 37.38 -5.04
C ALA A 217 8.79 36.28 -5.87
N THR A 218 8.09 36.65 -6.95
CA THR A 218 7.47 35.71 -7.89
C THR A 218 8.52 34.86 -8.60
N GLU A 219 9.63 35.46 -9.04
CA GLU A 219 10.73 34.75 -9.68
C GLU A 219 11.38 33.74 -8.71
N LYS A 220 11.66 34.16 -7.46
CA LYS A 220 12.23 33.28 -6.43
C LYS A 220 11.27 32.15 -6.04
N PHE A 221 9.98 32.45 -5.92
CA PHE A 221 8.96 31.42 -5.68
C PHE A 221 8.93 30.41 -6.83
N ALA A 222 8.91 30.88 -8.09
CA ALA A 222 8.88 30.02 -9.26
C ALA A 222 10.14 29.15 -9.38
N PHE A 223 11.32 29.70 -9.05
CA PHE A 223 12.57 28.97 -9.00
C PHE A 223 12.49 27.77 -8.04
N VAL A 224 11.96 27.98 -6.83
CA VAL A 224 11.74 26.91 -5.85
C VAL A 224 10.73 25.88 -6.38
N ALA A 225 9.58 26.34 -6.88
CA ALA A 225 8.50 25.45 -7.33
C ALA A 225 8.85 24.61 -8.56
N ARG A 226 9.75 25.09 -9.43
CA ARG A 226 10.16 24.41 -10.67
C ARG A 226 11.44 23.57 -10.53
N SER A 227 12.11 23.66 -9.38
CA SER A 227 13.39 22.98 -9.16
C SER A 227 13.30 21.47 -9.40
N GLN A 228 14.15 20.96 -10.31
CA GLN A 228 14.31 19.53 -10.54
C GLN A 228 14.99 18.86 -9.35
N TYR A 229 16.02 19.51 -8.79
CA TYR A 229 16.72 19.06 -7.59
C TYR A 229 15.74 18.78 -6.45
N LEU A 230 14.84 19.74 -6.16
CA LEU A 230 13.86 19.61 -5.09
C LEU A 230 12.91 18.43 -5.32
N ARG A 231 12.44 18.25 -6.56
CA ARG A 231 11.57 17.12 -6.92
C ARG A 231 12.29 15.78 -6.75
N ASP A 232 13.54 15.68 -7.15
CA ASP A 232 14.33 14.44 -7.01
C ASP A 232 14.65 14.14 -5.55
N ALA A 233 14.98 15.17 -4.75
CA ALA A 233 15.22 15.02 -3.32
C ALA A 233 13.99 14.52 -2.55
N LEU A 234 12.80 15.07 -2.86
CA LEU A 234 11.55 14.68 -2.21
C LEU A 234 11.00 13.35 -2.71
N PHE A 235 10.99 13.14 -4.03
CA PHE A 235 10.20 12.09 -4.66
C PHE A 235 11.01 11.01 -5.35
N GLY A 236 12.32 11.20 -5.59
CA GLY A 236 13.12 10.26 -6.39
C GLY A 236 13.16 8.83 -5.83
N LYS A 237 13.04 8.67 -4.50
CA LYS A 237 12.95 7.36 -3.85
C LYS A 237 11.54 6.75 -3.87
N LEU A 238 10.50 7.58 -3.90
CA LEU A 238 9.10 7.14 -3.87
C LEU A 238 8.57 6.85 -5.28
N TYR A 239 9.01 7.65 -6.26
CA TYR A 239 8.51 7.66 -7.63
C TYR A 239 9.70 7.73 -8.60
N PRO A 240 10.26 6.57 -9.01
CA PRO A 240 11.41 6.52 -9.90
C PRO A 240 11.11 7.21 -11.24
N SER A 241 12.05 8.03 -11.72
CA SER A 241 11.88 8.81 -12.95
C SER A 241 11.74 7.94 -14.21
N GLN A 242 12.17 6.67 -14.16
CA GLN A 242 11.99 5.73 -15.25
C GLN A 242 10.51 5.42 -15.50
N THR A 243 9.69 5.31 -14.44
CA THR A 243 8.30 4.89 -14.52
C THR A 243 7.31 6.03 -14.28
N HIS A 244 7.72 7.08 -13.58
CA HIS A 244 6.86 8.19 -13.19
C HIS A 244 7.32 9.53 -13.78
N VAL A 245 6.36 10.44 -13.87
CA VAL A 245 6.55 11.86 -14.16
C VAL A 245 6.18 12.64 -12.91
N VAL A 246 7.00 13.63 -12.55
CA VAL A 246 6.74 14.60 -11.46
C VAL A 246 6.75 16.00 -12.08
N GLU A 247 5.60 16.67 -12.12
CA GLU A 247 5.43 17.99 -12.75
C GLU A 247 5.00 19.04 -11.70
N PRO A 248 5.53 20.27 -11.75
CA PRO A 248 4.99 21.38 -10.94
C PRO A 248 3.52 21.67 -11.29
N LEU A 249 2.69 21.88 -10.26
CA LEU A 249 1.26 22.20 -10.41
C LEU A 249 0.97 23.62 -9.91
N GLU A 250 1.43 24.61 -10.68
CA GLU A 250 1.50 26.01 -10.26
C GLU A 250 0.16 26.68 -9.96
N GLY A 251 -0.94 26.18 -10.54
CA GLY A 251 -2.28 26.72 -10.31
C GLY A 251 -2.78 26.60 -8.87
N MET A 252 -2.07 25.85 -8.02
CA MET A 252 -2.38 25.68 -6.59
C MET A 252 -1.37 26.37 -5.66
N ASN A 253 -0.27 26.90 -6.21
CA ASN A 253 0.83 27.42 -5.40
C ASN A 253 0.45 28.70 -4.65
N GLU A 254 0.81 28.76 -3.38
CA GLU A 254 0.39 29.82 -2.47
C GLU A 254 1.48 30.14 -1.45
N LEU A 255 1.60 31.40 -1.08
CA LEU A 255 2.35 31.86 0.08
C LEU A 255 1.36 32.20 1.19
N TYR A 256 1.58 31.71 2.40
CA TYR A 256 0.72 32.07 3.53
C TYR A 256 1.51 32.40 4.79
N VAL A 257 0.89 33.25 5.60
CA VAL A 257 1.37 33.67 6.92
C VAL A 257 0.32 33.31 7.95
N ALA A 258 0.68 32.38 8.85
CA ALA A 258 -0.23 31.89 9.89
C ALA A 258 -0.49 32.95 10.97
N CYS A 259 -1.74 33.01 11.45
CA CYS A 259 -2.12 33.81 12.61
C CYS A 259 -1.49 33.28 13.91
N LYS A 260 -1.44 34.12 14.95
CA LYS A 260 -0.92 33.79 16.28
C LYS A 260 -1.95 33.11 17.19
N THR A 261 -3.25 33.36 17.00
CA THR A 261 -4.33 32.88 17.88
C THR A 261 -5.45 32.18 17.10
N TYR A 262 -6.02 31.10 17.66
CA TYR A 262 -6.97 30.19 17.00
C TYR A 262 -8.44 30.46 17.37
N ASN A 263 -8.79 31.65 17.85
CA ASN A 263 -10.13 31.91 18.39
C ASN A 263 -11.23 31.85 17.32
N ALA A 264 -11.90 30.70 17.23
CA ALA A 264 -13.22 30.48 16.61
C ALA A 264 -13.38 30.96 15.15
N ASN A 265 -12.37 30.76 14.31
CA ASN A 265 -12.44 30.96 12.86
C ASN A 265 -12.39 29.62 12.08
N SER A 266 -12.50 29.67 10.75
CA SER A 266 -12.48 28.49 9.87
C SER A 266 -11.15 27.71 9.90
N ASP A 267 -10.08 28.26 10.48
CA ASP A 267 -8.82 27.54 10.69
C ASP A 267 -8.98 26.35 11.64
N THR A 268 -10.06 26.31 12.44
CA THR A 268 -10.44 25.15 13.27
C THR A 268 -10.63 23.86 12.49
N VAL A 269 -10.94 23.94 11.18
CA VAL A 269 -11.01 22.75 10.31
C VAL A 269 -9.65 22.07 10.19
N PHE A 270 -8.55 22.84 10.17
CA PHE A 270 -7.20 22.31 10.04
C PHE A 270 -6.70 21.61 11.32
N TYR A 271 -7.27 21.94 12.48
CA TYR A 271 -7.00 21.25 13.76
C TYR A 271 -7.76 19.92 13.90
N ARG A 272 -8.69 19.63 12.98
CA ARG A 272 -9.36 18.34 12.88
C ARG A 272 -8.69 17.50 11.81
N ASN A 273 -8.78 16.18 11.95
CA ASN A 273 -8.31 15.27 10.91
C ASN A 273 -9.07 15.53 9.61
N HIS A 274 -8.33 15.75 8.53
CA HIS A 274 -8.89 15.97 7.20
C HIS A 274 -7.90 15.52 6.12
N VAL A 275 -8.43 15.42 4.89
CA VAL A 275 -7.65 15.44 3.65
C VAL A 275 -7.99 16.75 2.94
N ASP A 276 -7.09 17.28 2.13
CA ASP A 276 -7.31 18.57 1.48
C ASP A 276 -8.22 18.43 0.24
N GLY A 277 -8.08 17.34 -0.49
CA GLY A 277 -8.72 17.10 -1.77
C GLY A 277 -9.65 15.89 -1.80
N PRO A 278 -10.68 15.89 -2.66
CA PRO A 278 -11.68 14.83 -2.70
C PRO A 278 -11.39 13.73 -3.74
N TYR A 279 -10.34 13.87 -4.56
CA TYR A 279 -10.14 13.04 -5.75
C TYR A 279 -9.21 11.85 -5.51
N GLY A 280 -9.25 11.26 -4.31
CA GLY A 280 -8.43 10.10 -3.97
C GLY A 280 -8.77 8.83 -4.78
N ILE A 281 -9.91 8.81 -5.46
CA ILE A 281 -10.37 7.70 -6.31
C ILE A 281 -9.51 7.43 -7.54
N PHE A 282 -8.66 8.37 -7.98
CA PHE A 282 -7.84 8.20 -9.19
C PHE A 282 -6.64 7.27 -8.91
N PRO A 283 -6.64 6.01 -9.35
CA PRO A 283 -5.58 5.07 -8.98
C PRO A 283 -4.23 5.51 -9.58
N PHE A 284 -3.15 5.31 -8.82
CA PHE A 284 -1.75 5.58 -9.23
C PHE A 284 -1.39 7.04 -9.53
N VAL A 285 -2.35 7.97 -9.55
CA VAL A 285 -2.12 9.39 -9.79
C VAL A 285 -2.22 10.16 -8.48
N HIS A 286 -1.21 10.98 -8.20
CA HIS A 286 -1.06 11.71 -6.96
C HIS A 286 -0.92 13.21 -7.22
N VAL A 287 -1.48 14.02 -6.31
CA VAL A 287 -1.15 15.45 -6.22
C VAL A 287 -0.53 15.64 -4.86
N TYR A 288 0.73 16.03 -4.82
CA TYR A 288 1.44 16.32 -3.59
C TYR A 288 1.34 17.80 -3.26
N ARG A 289 1.02 18.09 -2.00
CA ARG A 289 1.24 19.39 -1.38
C ARG A 289 2.56 19.34 -0.64
N SER A 290 3.43 20.29 -0.90
CA SER A 290 4.73 20.47 -0.25
C SER A 290 4.73 21.79 0.49
N MET A 291 4.88 21.71 1.81
CA MET A 291 4.99 22.84 2.73
C MET A 291 6.47 23.11 2.98
N ILE A 292 6.91 24.34 2.75
CA ILE A 292 8.30 24.77 2.93
C ILE A 292 8.30 25.93 3.92
N ALA A 293 8.94 25.77 5.08
CA ALA A 293 9.02 26.83 6.07
C ALA A 293 10.06 27.88 5.65
N ALA A 294 9.63 29.15 5.60
CA ALA A 294 10.50 30.27 5.28
C ALA A 294 10.95 31.07 6.51
N THR A 295 10.33 30.83 7.66
CA THR A 295 10.69 31.42 8.94
C THR A 295 10.70 30.36 10.05
N PRO A 296 11.33 30.63 11.20
CA PRO A 296 11.33 29.71 12.32
C PRO A 296 9.92 29.38 12.81
N ASN A 297 9.72 28.14 13.26
CA ASN A 297 8.51 27.70 13.92
C ASN A 297 8.79 26.56 14.91
N GLU A 298 8.43 26.79 16.16
CA GLU A 298 8.49 25.79 17.24
C GLU A 298 7.10 25.43 17.76
N GLN A 299 6.09 26.26 17.45
CA GLN A 299 4.77 26.20 18.07
C GLN A 299 3.79 25.23 17.38
N ILE A 300 3.86 25.08 16.05
CA ILE A 300 2.86 24.31 15.29
C ILE A 300 3.52 23.11 14.61
N GLU A 301 2.94 21.94 14.84
CA GLU A 301 3.29 20.70 14.17
C GLU A 301 2.17 20.20 13.25
N THR A 302 2.52 19.39 12.26
CA THR A 302 1.58 18.64 11.42
C THR A 302 1.63 17.17 11.81
N ILE A 303 0.49 16.58 12.17
CA ILE A 303 0.36 15.19 12.61
C ILE A 303 -0.28 14.37 11.49
N PHE A 304 0.28 13.20 11.20
CA PHE A 304 -0.21 12.24 10.20
C PHE A 304 -0.70 10.95 10.85
N PRO A 305 -2.02 10.82 11.15
CA PRO A 305 -2.53 9.72 11.97
C PRO A 305 -2.46 8.35 11.30
N LEU A 306 -2.21 8.25 9.99
CA LEU A 306 -2.14 6.96 9.31
C LEU A 306 -0.70 6.49 9.03
N SER A 307 0.29 7.38 9.10
CA SER A 307 1.68 7.02 8.78
C SER A 307 2.37 6.25 9.93
N GLY A 308 2.19 6.61 11.21
CA GLY A 308 2.92 5.98 12.34
C GLY A 308 4.45 6.17 12.31
N ARG A 309 5.14 6.13 13.46
CA ARG A 309 6.58 6.51 13.64
C ARG A 309 7.51 5.87 12.58
N GLN A 310 8.42 6.57 11.89
CA GLN A 310 9.06 7.88 12.15
C GLN A 310 9.04 8.81 10.91
N VAL A 311 8.40 9.98 11.04
CA VAL A 311 8.94 11.22 10.45
C VAL A 311 9.74 11.89 11.57
N ARG A 312 11.07 11.86 11.52
CA ARG A 312 11.91 12.60 12.48
C ARG A 312 12.84 13.55 11.75
N HIS A 313 12.74 14.83 12.11
CA HIS A 313 13.92 15.65 12.40
C HIS A 313 13.65 16.58 13.59
N ASN A 314 14.52 16.44 14.61
CA ASN A 314 14.82 17.28 15.79
C ASN A 314 13.64 17.78 16.65
N THR A 315 13.53 17.53 17.96
CA THR A 315 14.51 17.28 19.03
C THR A 315 13.81 16.48 20.13
N ASP A 316 14.57 15.86 21.02
CA ASP A 316 14.06 15.18 22.21
C ASP A 316 13.15 16.11 23.04
N LYS A 317 11.83 16.00 22.83
CA LYS A 317 10.71 16.30 23.74
C LYS A 317 9.40 16.25 22.94
N GLY A 318 8.70 15.13 23.02
CA GLY A 318 7.36 14.99 22.45
C GLY A 318 6.60 13.87 23.15
N PHE A 319 5.83 14.24 24.18
CA PHE A 319 4.88 13.35 24.82
C PHE A 319 3.64 13.25 23.93
N THR A 320 3.29 12.04 23.49
CA THR A 320 2.17 11.79 22.57
C THR A 320 0.92 11.44 23.37
N LEU A 321 -0.08 12.33 23.42
CA LEU A 321 -1.44 11.91 23.73
C LEU A 321 -2.04 11.29 22.45
N GLY A 322 -1.92 9.96 22.31
CA GLY A 322 -2.55 9.22 21.21
C GLY A 322 -1.66 8.84 20.02
N GLY A 323 -0.37 8.54 20.24
CA GLY A 323 0.38 7.58 19.41
C GLY A 323 0.97 8.00 18.05
N TYR A 324 0.96 9.29 17.66
CA TYR A 324 1.59 9.76 16.41
C TYR A 324 2.48 11.00 16.66
N ASP A 325 3.77 10.95 16.30
CA ASP A 325 4.66 12.12 16.35
C ASP A 325 4.26 13.11 15.23
N GLY A 326 4.20 14.41 15.54
CA GLY A 326 4.01 15.47 14.54
C GLY A 326 5.33 16.07 14.05
N VAL A 327 5.24 16.87 13.00
CA VAL A 327 6.38 17.53 12.35
C VAL A 327 6.23 19.04 12.44
N ALA A 328 7.09 19.68 13.24
CA ALA A 328 7.21 21.13 13.31
C ALA A 328 8.33 21.58 12.35
N LEU A 329 7.94 22.16 11.22
CA LEU A 329 8.91 22.67 10.23
C LEU A 329 9.51 23.99 10.71
N THR A 330 10.83 24.11 10.65
CA THR A 330 11.55 25.39 10.76
C THR A 330 12.20 25.80 9.44
N THR A 331 12.80 26.99 9.35
CA THR A 331 13.36 27.56 8.11
C THR A 331 14.15 26.54 7.29
N GLY A 332 13.80 26.40 6.01
CA GLY A 332 14.45 25.48 5.06
C GLY A 332 13.99 24.02 5.15
N GLU A 333 13.18 23.67 6.15
CA GLU A 333 12.59 22.34 6.26
C GLU A 333 11.29 22.23 5.46
N MET A 334 11.07 21.01 4.95
CA MET A 334 10.03 20.72 4.01
C MET A 334 9.33 19.41 4.36
N ILE A 335 8.01 19.40 4.16
CA ILE A 335 7.20 18.19 4.21
C ILE A 335 6.24 18.15 3.04
N SER A 336 6.12 16.98 2.43
CA SER A 336 5.29 16.74 1.25
C SER A 336 4.40 15.54 1.47
N PHE A 337 3.12 15.68 1.16
CA PHE A 337 2.11 14.63 1.34
C PHE A 337 1.03 14.68 0.25
N ASP A 338 0.35 13.55 0.02
CA ASP A 338 -0.71 13.46 -0.99
C ASP A 338 -1.95 14.27 -0.55
N PHE A 339 -2.24 15.32 -1.32
CA PHE A 339 -3.35 16.25 -1.12
C PHE A 339 -4.71 15.56 -1.04
N HIS A 340 -4.92 14.45 -1.76
CA HIS A 340 -6.23 13.77 -1.84
C HIS A 340 -6.37 12.60 -0.87
N ARG A 341 -5.28 12.13 -0.24
CA ARG A 341 -5.25 10.85 0.49
C ARG A 341 -4.56 10.90 1.84
N GLU A 342 -3.60 11.80 2.04
CA GLU A 342 -2.88 11.83 3.31
C GLU A 342 -3.71 12.53 4.37
N LEU A 343 -4.16 11.74 5.34
CA LEU A 343 -4.88 12.27 6.49
C LEU A 343 -3.91 13.04 7.38
N HIS A 344 -4.25 14.30 7.67
CA HIS A 344 -3.42 15.14 8.51
C HIS A 344 -4.24 16.13 9.34
N ARG A 345 -3.59 16.73 10.33
CA ARG A 345 -4.08 17.88 11.10
C ARG A 345 -2.91 18.67 11.64
N ILE A 346 -3.13 19.94 11.96
CA ILE A 346 -2.17 20.73 12.72
C ILE A 346 -2.48 20.66 14.22
N ALA A 347 -1.45 20.79 15.05
CA ALA A 347 -1.58 20.88 16.49
C ALA A 347 -0.50 21.80 17.07
N HIS A 348 -0.74 22.26 18.29
CA HIS A 348 0.29 22.96 19.06
C HIS A 348 1.25 21.94 19.67
N VAL A 349 2.55 22.19 19.51
CA VAL A 349 3.60 21.42 20.18
C VAL A 349 3.49 21.69 21.68
N GLN A 350 3.31 20.61 22.46
CA GLN A 350 3.11 20.73 23.90
C GLN A 350 4.36 21.30 24.59
N GLY A 351 4.20 22.43 25.27
CA GLY A 351 5.29 23.10 26.01
C GLY A 351 6.23 23.92 25.13
N ALA A 352 5.95 24.07 23.83
CA ALA A 352 6.67 25.01 22.97
C ALA A 352 6.35 26.46 23.33
N LYS A 353 7.34 27.34 23.13
CA LYS A 353 7.14 28.79 23.26
C LYS A 353 6.33 29.31 22.07
N GLU A 354 5.62 30.40 22.29
CA GLU A 354 4.97 31.12 21.19
C GLU A 354 6.03 31.68 20.24
N ASN A 355 5.78 31.59 18.92
CA ASN A 355 6.72 32.13 17.95
C ASN A 355 6.80 33.67 18.08
N GLU A 356 8.01 34.21 18.17
CA GLU A 356 8.21 35.67 18.36
C GLU A 356 7.81 36.49 17.10
N GLY A 357 7.86 35.89 15.91
CA GLY A 357 7.57 36.53 14.62
C GLY A 357 6.42 35.91 13.81
N HIS A 358 6.32 36.30 12.55
CA HIS A 358 5.40 35.68 11.59
C HIS A 358 5.88 34.29 11.20
N ARG A 359 4.96 33.31 11.16
CA ARG A 359 5.20 31.99 10.58
C ARG A 359 4.83 32.01 9.11
N VAL A 360 5.83 32.10 8.25
CA VAL A 360 5.68 32.13 6.79
C VAL A 360 5.98 30.76 6.21
N CYS A 361 5.11 30.29 5.31
CA CYS A 361 5.31 29.03 4.62
C CYS A 361 4.86 29.11 3.16
N LEU A 362 5.69 28.54 2.28
CA LEU A 362 5.38 28.36 0.87
C LEU A 362 4.65 27.03 0.72
N LYS A 363 3.53 27.04 0.00
CA LYS A 363 2.81 25.86 -0.47
C LYS A 363 3.10 25.68 -1.95
N VAL A 364 3.91 24.67 -2.27
CA VAL A 364 4.15 24.26 -3.66
C VAL A 364 3.48 22.91 -3.92
N HIS A 365 3.00 22.68 -5.13
CA HIS A 365 2.27 21.46 -5.47
C HIS A 365 2.91 20.74 -6.63
N PHE A 366 2.85 19.40 -6.61
CA PHE A 366 3.40 18.54 -7.64
C PHE A 366 2.37 17.51 -8.09
N LEU A 367 2.25 17.32 -9.39
CA LEU A 367 1.46 16.26 -9.99
C LEU A 367 2.38 15.07 -10.31
N ILE A 368 2.01 13.88 -9.83
CA ILE A 368 2.81 12.66 -10.00
C ILE A 368 1.94 11.58 -10.65
N TYR A 369 2.43 10.95 -11.72
CA TYR A 369 1.73 9.87 -12.40
C TYR A 369 2.68 8.91 -13.13
N PRO A 370 2.31 7.62 -13.28
CA PRO A 370 2.98 6.71 -14.19
C PRO A 370 2.95 7.24 -15.61
N ARG A 371 4.05 7.11 -16.36
CA ARG A 371 4.20 7.65 -17.72
C ARG A 371 3.04 7.26 -18.65
N PHE A 372 2.55 6.03 -18.57
CA PHE A 372 1.43 5.53 -19.39
C PHE A 372 0.07 6.17 -19.04
N LEU A 373 -0.08 6.75 -17.86
CA LEU A 373 -1.30 7.43 -17.39
C LEU A 373 -1.28 8.95 -17.59
N GLY A 374 -0.40 9.48 -18.45
CA GLY A 374 -0.25 10.92 -18.68
C GLY A 374 -1.55 11.71 -18.92
N PRO A 375 -2.49 11.24 -19.77
CA PRO A 375 -3.79 11.90 -19.93
C PRO A 375 -4.61 11.95 -18.63
N LEU A 376 -4.63 10.86 -17.86
CA LEU A 376 -5.34 10.78 -16.59
C LEU A 376 -4.70 11.69 -15.53
N GLY A 377 -3.36 11.72 -15.48
CA GLY A 377 -2.60 12.62 -14.62
C GLY A 377 -2.94 14.08 -14.87
N ARG A 378 -2.87 14.52 -16.12
CA ARG A 378 -3.20 15.91 -16.50
C ARG A 378 -4.67 16.26 -16.23
N LEU A 379 -5.60 15.31 -16.38
CA LEU A 379 -7.00 15.52 -16.01
C LEU A 379 -7.13 15.77 -14.49
N LEU A 380 -6.53 14.91 -13.65
CA LEU A 380 -6.55 15.10 -12.20
C LEU A 380 -5.91 16.43 -11.78
N GLY A 381 -4.79 16.81 -12.41
CA GLY A 381 -4.14 18.09 -12.17
C GLY A 381 -5.08 19.27 -12.39
N ARG A 382 -5.77 19.31 -13.55
CA ARG A 382 -6.76 20.37 -13.85
C ARG A 382 -7.93 20.38 -12.86
N MET A 383 -8.47 19.20 -12.53
CA MET A 383 -9.54 19.08 -11.54
C MET A 383 -9.10 19.58 -10.16
N SER A 384 -7.87 19.29 -9.76
CA SER A 384 -7.32 19.69 -8.46
C SER A 384 -7.09 21.20 -8.41
N VAL A 385 -6.57 21.81 -9.47
CA VAL A 385 -6.46 23.28 -9.58
C VAL A 385 -7.83 23.94 -9.47
N HIS A 386 -8.80 23.46 -10.24
CA HIS A 386 -10.16 24.01 -10.23
C HIS A 386 -10.83 23.87 -8.85
N TYR A 387 -10.70 22.69 -8.23
CA TYR A 387 -11.20 22.45 -6.88
C TYR A 387 -10.54 23.39 -5.87
N ASN A 388 -9.21 23.50 -5.87
CA ASN A 388 -8.48 24.34 -4.91
C ASN A 388 -8.85 25.82 -5.03
N GLN A 389 -8.99 26.33 -6.25
CA GLN A 389 -9.42 27.70 -6.51
C GLN A 389 -10.85 27.95 -6.00
N ASN A 390 -11.80 27.08 -6.36
CA ASN A 390 -13.20 27.21 -5.94
C ASN A 390 -13.36 27.02 -4.42
N PHE A 391 -12.66 26.04 -3.85
CA PHE A 391 -12.72 25.75 -2.42
C PHE A 391 -12.15 26.91 -1.61
N ARG A 392 -11.06 27.55 -2.07
CA ARG A 392 -10.57 28.78 -1.45
C ARG A 392 -11.60 29.91 -1.54
N SER A 393 -12.20 30.14 -2.71
CA SER A 393 -13.25 31.16 -2.85
C SER A 393 -14.43 30.88 -1.92
N LEU A 394 -14.85 29.62 -1.81
CA LEU A 394 -15.92 29.21 -0.92
C LEU A 394 -15.54 29.35 0.56
N PHE A 395 -14.33 28.97 0.93
CA PHE A 395 -13.79 29.11 2.29
C PHE A 395 -13.75 30.57 2.73
N LEU A 396 -13.25 31.47 1.85
CA LEU A 396 -13.25 32.90 2.12
C LEU A 396 -14.67 33.48 2.21
N ALA A 397 -15.59 33.02 1.36
CA ALA A 397 -16.99 33.47 1.38
C ALA A 397 -17.80 32.92 2.57
N THR A 398 -17.33 31.87 3.24
CA THR A 398 -18.03 31.21 4.35
C THR A 398 -17.38 31.46 5.71
N LEU A 399 -16.39 32.36 5.79
CA LEU A 399 -15.76 32.81 7.04
C LEU A 399 -16.79 33.40 8.02
N GLU A 400 -17.74 34.19 7.51
CA GLU A 400 -18.85 34.76 8.27
C GLU A 400 -20.15 34.59 7.48
N PRO A 401 -20.83 33.43 7.56
CA PRO A 401 -21.99 33.15 6.74
C PRO A 401 -23.19 33.96 7.23
N ASP A 402 -23.48 35.06 6.52
CA ASP A 402 -24.49 36.07 6.85
C ASP A 402 -25.90 35.72 6.34
N HIS A 403 -26.03 34.77 5.41
CA HIS A 403 -27.32 34.37 4.80
C HIS A 403 -27.49 32.84 4.67
N PRO A 404 -28.72 32.33 4.46
CA PRO A 404 -29.01 30.88 4.48
C PRO A 404 -28.22 30.03 3.47
N ILE A 405 -27.94 30.57 2.28
CA ILE A 405 -27.15 29.85 1.25
C ILE A 405 -25.71 29.71 1.71
N ALA A 406 -25.08 30.77 2.23
CA ALA A 406 -23.73 30.69 2.81
C ALA A 406 -23.68 29.70 3.98
N LYS A 407 -24.71 29.67 4.84
CA LYS A 407 -24.82 28.67 5.92
C LYS A 407 -24.92 27.23 5.40
N PHE A 408 -25.71 27.01 4.35
CA PHE A 408 -25.81 25.69 3.70
C PHE A 408 -24.48 25.28 3.04
N MET A 409 -23.81 26.18 2.35
CA MET A 409 -22.51 25.89 1.73
C MET A 409 -21.43 25.61 2.78
N ALA A 410 -21.42 26.35 3.89
CA ALA A 410 -20.54 26.06 5.03
C ALA A 410 -20.81 24.67 5.62
N PHE A 411 -22.09 24.29 5.76
CA PHE A 411 -22.47 22.93 6.17
C PHE A 411 -21.95 21.87 5.18
N GLN A 412 -22.08 22.08 3.87
CA GLN A 412 -21.57 21.15 2.86
C GLN A 412 -20.06 20.96 2.98
N VAL A 413 -19.28 22.03 3.20
CA VAL A 413 -17.83 21.93 3.44
C VAL A 413 -17.54 21.04 4.63
N VAL A 414 -18.15 21.32 5.79
CA VAL A 414 -17.92 20.54 7.01
C VAL A 414 -18.34 19.08 6.84
N PHE A 415 -19.49 18.84 6.22
CA PHE A 415 -20.00 17.50 5.96
C PHE A 415 -19.06 16.69 5.07
N TRP A 416 -18.65 17.25 3.93
CA TRP A 416 -17.77 16.54 2.99
C TRP A 416 -16.36 16.34 3.56
N THR A 417 -15.81 17.31 4.28
CA THR A 417 -14.53 17.13 4.99
C THR A 417 -14.62 15.99 6.00
N ALA A 418 -15.70 15.90 6.78
CA ALA A 418 -15.91 14.82 7.73
C ALA A 418 -16.13 13.46 7.05
N ALA A 419 -16.85 13.43 5.92
CA ALA A 419 -17.08 12.23 5.14
C ALA A 419 -15.77 11.67 4.56
N MET A 420 -14.94 12.54 3.97
CA MET A 420 -13.64 12.15 3.40
C MET A 420 -12.66 11.69 4.48
N TYR A 421 -12.64 12.36 5.64
CA TYR A 421 -11.88 11.90 6.81
C TYR A 421 -12.29 10.47 7.21
N ARG A 422 -13.59 10.22 7.40
CA ARG A 422 -14.08 8.90 7.83
C ARG A 422 -13.81 7.83 6.78
N LEU A 423 -13.96 8.18 5.51
CA LEU A 423 -13.64 7.30 4.40
C LEU A 423 -12.16 6.88 4.48
N GLU A 424 -11.24 7.82 4.57
CA GLU A 424 -9.81 7.49 4.60
C GLU A 424 -9.38 6.78 5.89
N MET A 425 -9.93 7.19 7.04
CA MET A 425 -9.62 6.58 8.35
C MET A 425 -10.05 5.11 8.45
N HIS A 426 -11.20 4.75 7.88
CA HIS A 426 -11.82 3.43 8.09
C HIS A 426 -11.79 2.52 6.87
N LEU A 427 -11.85 3.09 5.66
CA LEU A 427 -11.86 2.34 4.40
C LEU A 427 -10.58 2.56 3.61
N GLY A 428 -10.22 3.81 3.33
CA GLY A 428 -9.13 4.17 2.43
C GLY A 428 -9.54 4.10 0.96
N TRP A 429 -9.09 5.06 0.15
CA TRP A 429 -9.41 5.08 -1.28
C TRP A 429 -8.95 3.83 -2.03
N THR A 430 -7.74 3.34 -1.74
CA THR A 430 -7.19 2.14 -2.39
C THR A 430 -8.06 0.91 -2.16
N ASN A 431 -8.57 0.72 -0.94
CA ASN A 431 -9.45 -0.41 -0.63
C ASN A 431 -10.83 -0.24 -1.25
N LEU A 432 -11.36 0.99 -1.32
CA LEU A 432 -12.61 1.25 -2.02
C LEU A 432 -12.50 0.88 -3.51
N ILE A 433 -11.42 1.30 -4.17
CA ILE A 433 -11.16 0.93 -5.58
C ILE A 433 -11.06 -0.59 -5.72
N TYR A 434 -10.34 -1.26 -4.82
CA TYR A 434 -10.25 -2.72 -4.81
C TYR A 434 -11.63 -3.39 -4.69
N LEU A 435 -12.46 -2.95 -3.74
CA LEU A 435 -13.80 -3.49 -3.52
C LEU A 435 -14.71 -3.25 -4.73
N LEU A 436 -14.63 -2.09 -5.37
CA LEU A 436 -15.37 -1.78 -6.59
C LEU A 436 -14.92 -2.69 -7.75
N CYS A 437 -13.61 -2.91 -7.92
CA CYS A 437 -13.08 -3.84 -8.90
C CYS A 437 -13.52 -5.29 -8.62
N ALA A 438 -13.41 -5.76 -7.37
CA ALA A 438 -13.86 -7.10 -6.99
C ALA A 438 -15.37 -7.27 -7.22
N THR A 439 -16.16 -6.24 -6.96
CA THR A 439 -17.61 -6.21 -7.25
C THR A 439 -17.86 -6.31 -8.75
N ALA A 440 -17.18 -5.50 -9.57
CA ALA A 440 -17.31 -5.53 -11.02
C ALA A 440 -16.95 -6.91 -11.60
N VAL A 441 -15.86 -7.52 -11.12
CA VAL A 441 -15.45 -8.87 -11.54
C VAL A 441 -16.49 -9.91 -11.12
N SER A 442 -17.03 -9.82 -9.92
CA SER A 442 -18.09 -10.73 -9.44
C SER A 442 -19.39 -10.60 -10.22
N LEU A 443 -19.79 -9.37 -10.56
CA LEU A 443 -20.96 -9.09 -11.40
C LEU A 443 -20.76 -9.63 -12.82
N ALA A 444 -19.58 -9.41 -13.40
CA ALA A 444 -19.23 -9.94 -14.71
C ALA A 444 -19.24 -11.48 -14.73
N ALA A 445 -18.73 -12.11 -13.66
CA ALA A 445 -18.76 -13.55 -13.47
C ALA A 445 -20.14 -14.10 -13.05
N ARG A 446 -21.12 -13.23 -12.76
CA ARG A 446 -22.45 -13.57 -12.22
C ARG A 446 -22.37 -14.51 -11.01
N SER A 447 -21.35 -14.33 -10.17
CA SER A 447 -21.06 -15.23 -9.07
C SER A 447 -20.58 -14.47 -7.84
N TYR A 448 -21.39 -14.50 -6.77
CA TYR A 448 -21.02 -13.93 -5.48
C TYR A 448 -19.78 -14.60 -4.88
N SER A 449 -19.56 -15.90 -5.15
CA SER A 449 -18.38 -16.63 -4.70
C SER A 449 -17.08 -15.97 -5.13
N VAL A 450 -17.07 -15.28 -6.28
CA VAL A 450 -15.91 -14.52 -6.75
C VAL A 450 -15.63 -13.33 -5.83
N PHE A 451 -16.64 -12.51 -5.52
CA PHE A 451 -16.48 -11.40 -4.57
C PHE A 451 -16.03 -11.92 -3.21
N PHE A 452 -16.70 -12.96 -2.71
CA PHE A 452 -16.41 -13.58 -1.43
C PHE A 452 -14.96 -14.06 -1.33
N CYS A 453 -14.43 -14.75 -2.34
CA CYS A 453 -13.05 -15.20 -2.35
C CYS A 453 -12.06 -14.04 -2.49
N LEU A 454 -12.32 -13.08 -3.39
CA LEU A 454 -11.43 -11.94 -3.59
C LEU A 454 -11.25 -11.13 -2.30
N THR A 455 -12.32 -10.91 -1.54
CA THR A 455 -12.24 -10.11 -0.31
C THR A 455 -11.75 -10.87 0.92
N SER A 456 -11.83 -12.21 0.92
CA SER A 456 -11.56 -13.00 2.13
C SER A 456 -10.07 -13.15 2.47
N PHE A 457 -9.19 -13.12 1.48
CA PHE A 457 -7.77 -13.48 1.68
C PHE A 457 -6.80 -12.30 1.70
N VAL A 458 -7.25 -11.08 1.36
CA VAL A 458 -6.39 -9.89 1.24
C VAL A 458 -5.61 -9.60 2.52
N HIS A 459 -6.24 -9.76 3.69
CA HIS A 459 -5.58 -9.47 4.97
C HIS A 459 -4.34 -10.34 5.21
N TYR A 460 -4.29 -11.58 4.70
CA TYR A 460 -3.08 -12.41 4.81
C TYR A 460 -1.94 -11.87 3.95
N ALA A 461 -2.24 -11.38 2.75
CA ALA A 461 -1.24 -10.75 1.89
C ALA A 461 -0.68 -9.48 2.55
N VAL A 462 -1.55 -8.67 3.18
CA VAL A 462 -1.18 -7.49 3.96
C VAL A 462 -0.29 -7.88 5.15
N TYR A 463 -0.66 -8.90 5.94
CA TYR A 463 0.13 -9.36 7.08
C TYR A 463 1.51 -9.90 6.66
N ALA A 464 1.53 -10.84 5.72
CA ALA A 464 2.75 -11.51 5.29
C ALA A 464 3.72 -10.52 4.66
N SER A 465 3.20 -9.58 3.86
CA SER A 465 4.03 -8.59 3.17
C SER A 465 4.59 -7.55 4.14
N THR A 466 3.78 -7.00 5.04
CA THR A 466 4.23 -6.03 6.05
C THR A 466 5.27 -6.67 6.98
N TYR A 467 5.02 -7.90 7.42
CA TYR A 467 5.95 -8.63 8.27
C TYR A 467 7.27 -8.99 7.56
N HIS A 468 7.22 -9.22 6.25
CA HIS A 468 8.43 -9.45 5.45
C HIS A 468 9.28 -8.18 5.29
N GLN A 469 8.66 -7.03 5.00
CA GLN A 469 9.40 -5.81 4.66
C GLN A 469 9.81 -4.96 5.87
N ARG A 470 8.98 -4.87 6.92
CA ARG A 470 9.19 -4.17 8.21
C ARG A 470 9.71 -2.73 8.18
N THR A 471 9.84 -2.12 7.01
CA THR A 471 10.50 -0.83 6.81
C THR A 471 9.54 0.12 6.12
N ASN A 472 9.63 1.42 6.45
CA ASN A 472 8.84 2.47 5.81
C ASN A 472 7.32 2.15 5.76
N VAL A 473 6.78 1.55 6.82
CA VAL A 473 5.38 1.09 6.87
C VAL A 473 4.50 2.21 7.39
N ALA A 474 3.45 2.57 6.65
CA ALA A 474 2.38 3.43 7.12
C ALA A 474 1.50 2.64 8.12
N PHE A 475 1.88 2.63 9.40
CA PHE A 475 1.35 1.73 10.42
C PHE A 475 -0.18 1.82 10.58
N GLY A 476 -0.72 3.03 10.59
CA GLY A 476 -2.16 3.25 10.73
C GLY A 476 -2.93 2.76 9.50
N ALA A 477 -2.44 3.03 8.30
CA ALA A 477 -3.02 2.53 7.06
C ALA A 477 -2.95 0.99 6.97
N PHE A 478 -1.81 0.40 7.32
CA PHE A 478 -1.67 -1.06 7.43
C PHE A 478 -2.70 -1.67 8.38
N LYS A 479 -2.84 -1.11 9.58
CA LYS A 479 -3.81 -1.58 10.58
C LYS A 479 -5.25 -1.46 10.07
N ARG A 480 -5.60 -0.34 9.43
CA ARG A 480 -6.91 -0.12 8.80
C ARG A 480 -7.21 -1.22 7.79
N ASP A 481 -6.32 -1.45 6.84
CA ASP A 481 -6.52 -2.42 5.74
C ASP A 481 -6.65 -3.84 6.28
N ALA A 482 -5.76 -4.23 7.19
CA ALA A 482 -5.78 -5.55 7.81
C ALA A 482 -7.09 -5.79 8.59
N LEU A 483 -7.54 -4.80 9.37
CA LEU A 483 -8.80 -4.87 10.11
C LEU A 483 -10.01 -4.93 9.17
N LEU A 484 -10.04 -4.10 8.12
CA LEU A 484 -11.11 -4.04 7.14
C LEU A 484 -11.32 -5.41 6.47
N PHE A 485 -10.28 -5.97 5.86
CA PHE A 485 -10.41 -7.22 5.11
C PHE A 485 -10.60 -8.43 6.01
N LYS A 486 -10.04 -8.44 7.22
CA LYS A 486 -10.33 -9.49 8.21
C LYS A 486 -11.79 -9.44 8.67
N THR A 487 -12.32 -8.25 8.93
CA THR A 487 -13.72 -8.06 9.32
C THR A 487 -14.65 -8.48 8.20
N LEU A 488 -14.34 -8.07 6.96
CA LEU A 488 -15.12 -8.45 5.78
C LEU A 488 -15.14 -9.97 5.57
N ALA A 489 -13.98 -10.64 5.66
CA ALA A 489 -13.89 -12.10 5.55
C ALA A 489 -14.76 -12.81 6.60
N LEU A 490 -14.66 -12.41 7.88
CA LEU A 490 -15.40 -13.04 8.98
C LEU A 490 -16.91 -12.77 8.88
N VAL A 491 -17.32 -11.54 8.53
CA VAL A 491 -18.73 -11.19 8.36
C VAL A 491 -19.33 -11.95 7.19
N GLN A 492 -18.65 -12.00 6.05
CA GLN A 492 -19.13 -12.75 4.88
C GLN A 492 -19.23 -14.25 5.20
N ALA A 493 -18.21 -14.84 5.85
CA ALA A 493 -18.26 -16.24 6.27
C ALA A 493 -19.39 -16.50 7.27
N GLY A 494 -19.59 -15.61 8.24
CA GLY A 494 -20.68 -15.66 9.21
C GLY A 494 -22.05 -15.64 8.54
N VAL A 495 -22.26 -14.73 7.59
CA VAL A 495 -23.50 -14.66 6.79
C VAL A 495 -23.71 -15.95 5.98
N GLN A 496 -22.67 -16.45 5.31
CA GLN A 496 -22.76 -17.69 4.54
C GLN A 496 -23.03 -18.93 5.41
N PHE A 497 -22.51 -18.93 6.64
CA PHE A 497 -22.81 -19.96 7.65
C PHE A 497 -24.26 -19.89 8.09
N LEU A 498 -24.78 -18.72 8.45
CA LEU A 498 -26.17 -18.55 8.89
C LEU A 498 -27.18 -18.94 7.80
N PHE A 499 -26.88 -18.68 6.53
CA PHE A 499 -27.72 -19.13 5.40
C PHE A 499 -27.76 -20.65 5.21
N ARG A 500 -26.78 -21.37 5.76
CA ARG A 500 -26.63 -22.82 5.59
C ARG A 500 -26.82 -23.58 6.90
N PHE A 501 -27.10 -22.87 7.98
CA PHE A 501 -27.27 -23.45 9.29
C PHE A 501 -28.65 -24.09 9.37
N ASP A 502 -28.71 -25.37 9.71
CA ASP A 502 -29.98 -26.05 9.98
C ASP A 502 -30.46 -25.68 11.39
N TYR A 503 -31.44 -24.77 11.45
CA TYR A 503 -32.03 -24.33 12.71
C TYR A 503 -32.88 -25.42 13.39
N SER A 504 -33.31 -26.44 12.64
CA SER A 504 -34.08 -27.57 13.19
C SER A 504 -33.18 -28.62 13.85
N GLN A 505 -31.92 -28.73 13.38
CA GLN A 505 -30.88 -29.58 13.97
C GLN A 505 -29.57 -28.79 14.15
N PRO A 506 -29.49 -27.92 15.16
CA PRO A 506 -28.32 -27.08 15.38
C PRO A 506 -27.03 -27.90 15.57
N ASP A 507 -26.02 -27.67 14.74
CA ASP A 507 -24.68 -28.25 14.95
C ASP A 507 -23.95 -27.52 16.09
N ILE A 508 -24.15 -28.00 17.31
CA ILE A 508 -23.57 -27.42 18.52
C ILE A 508 -22.03 -27.50 18.52
N ILE A 509 -21.45 -28.50 17.84
CA ILE A 509 -19.99 -28.64 17.74
C ILE A 509 -19.43 -27.53 16.87
N ALA A 510 -20.05 -27.26 15.72
CA ALA A 510 -19.66 -26.13 14.86
C ALA A 510 -19.73 -24.80 15.62
N LEU A 511 -20.81 -24.56 16.36
CA LEU A 511 -20.98 -23.35 17.18
C LEU A 511 -19.94 -23.24 18.30
N ALA A 512 -19.63 -24.34 18.98
CA ALA A 512 -18.63 -24.38 20.04
C ALA A 512 -17.21 -24.10 19.50
N LEU A 513 -16.87 -24.63 18.32
CA LEU A 513 -15.60 -24.35 17.64
C LEU A 513 -15.48 -22.88 17.23
N LEU A 514 -16.55 -22.30 16.67
CA LEU A 514 -16.59 -20.88 16.32
C LEU A 514 -16.40 -19.98 17.56
N ALA A 515 -17.20 -20.21 18.60
CA ALA A 515 -17.17 -19.43 19.83
C ALA A 515 -15.84 -19.60 20.59
N GLY A 516 -15.37 -20.83 20.75
CA GLY A 516 -14.13 -21.15 21.44
C GLY A 516 -12.89 -20.66 20.68
N GLY A 517 -12.84 -20.89 19.36
CA GLY A 517 -11.72 -20.50 18.51
C GLY A 517 -11.56 -18.99 18.38
N PHE A 518 -12.60 -18.30 17.90
CA PHE A 518 -12.54 -16.84 17.78
C PHE A 518 -12.58 -16.13 19.13
N GLY A 519 -13.18 -16.74 20.16
CA GLY A 519 -13.09 -16.26 21.54
C GLY A 519 -11.66 -16.31 22.09
N LEU A 520 -10.92 -17.40 21.85
CA LEU A 520 -9.49 -17.49 22.20
C LEU A 520 -8.66 -16.44 21.46
N ALA A 521 -8.90 -16.28 20.15
CA ALA A 521 -8.19 -15.28 19.35
C ALA A 521 -8.50 -13.84 19.80
N GLY A 522 -9.76 -13.54 20.12
CA GLY A 522 -10.20 -12.24 20.64
C GLY A 522 -9.62 -11.95 22.03
N LEU A 523 -9.61 -12.94 22.92
CA LEU A 523 -8.98 -12.83 24.24
C LEU A 523 -7.48 -12.57 24.10
N ALA A 524 -6.79 -13.30 23.22
CA ALA A 524 -5.38 -13.07 22.95
C ALA A 524 -5.11 -11.64 22.44
N ALA A 525 -5.87 -11.17 21.44
CA ALA A 525 -5.76 -9.79 20.95
C ALA A 525 -6.02 -8.75 22.06
N SER A 526 -6.97 -9.01 22.96
CA SER A 526 -7.25 -8.13 24.10
C SER A 526 -6.10 -8.08 25.12
N ARG A 527 -5.30 -9.15 25.25
CA ARG A 527 -4.11 -9.17 26.12
C ARG A 527 -2.91 -8.48 25.50
N LEU A 528 -2.75 -8.53 24.18
CA LEU A 528 -1.71 -7.80 23.47
C LEU A 528 -2.01 -6.30 23.35
N GLY A 529 -3.28 -5.95 23.21
CA GLY A 529 -3.69 -4.64 22.72
C GLY A 529 -3.61 -4.56 21.19
N VAL A 530 -4.32 -3.58 20.63
CA VAL A 530 -4.48 -3.47 19.17
C VAL A 530 -3.14 -3.25 18.48
N ASP A 531 -2.34 -2.27 18.91
CA ASP A 531 -1.10 -1.94 18.19
C ASP A 531 -0.09 -3.09 18.19
N ARG A 532 0.03 -3.83 19.30
CA ARG A 532 0.91 -5.02 19.35
C ARG A 532 0.37 -6.17 18.50
N THR A 533 -0.96 -6.35 18.45
CA THR A 533 -1.60 -7.36 17.58
C THR A 533 -1.25 -7.15 16.10
N TYR A 534 -1.10 -5.90 15.69
CA TYR A 534 -0.75 -5.51 14.33
C TYR A 534 0.75 -5.16 14.24
N PHE A 535 1.64 -6.00 14.77
CA PHE A 535 3.11 -5.86 14.62
C PHE A 535 3.73 -4.55 15.12
N GLY A 536 3.05 -3.77 15.96
CA GLY A 536 3.57 -2.48 16.40
C GLY A 536 4.92 -2.60 17.14
N TRP A 537 5.20 -3.74 17.76
CA TRP A 537 6.48 -3.98 18.41
C TRP A 537 7.58 -4.34 17.41
N GLU A 538 7.28 -5.20 16.44
CA GLU A 538 8.16 -5.63 15.36
C GLU A 538 8.51 -4.48 14.40
N LEU A 539 7.59 -3.53 14.23
CA LEU A 539 7.76 -2.32 13.43
C LEU A 539 8.37 -1.16 14.21
N GLY A 540 8.65 -1.31 15.51
CA GLY A 540 9.26 -0.27 16.35
C GLY A 540 8.32 0.89 16.74
N VAL A 541 7.01 0.73 16.52
CA VAL A 541 5.98 1.72 16.87
C VAL A 541 5.74 1.76 18.38
N ILE A 542 5.78 0.61 19.04
CA ILE A 542 5.65 0.48 20.50
C ILE A 542 6.84 -0.27 21.10
N SER A 543 7.22 0.06 22.33
CA SER A 543 8.19 -0.67 23.13
C SER A 543 7.50 -1.53 24.20
N GLY A 544 8.24 -2.45 24.82
CA GLY A 544 7.78 -3.21 25.98
C GLY A 544 8.15 -4.70 25.93
N ASP A 545 7.83 -5.40 27.03
CA ASP A 545 8.21 -6.80 27.26
C ASP A 545 7.19 -7.80 26.70
N TYR A 546 7.56 -9.08 26.67
CA TYR A 546 6.66 -10.18 26.29
C TYR A 546 5.44 -10.25 27.20
N VAL A 547 4.27 -10.46 26.59
CA VAL A 547 3.02 -10.66 27.34
C VAL A 547 2.97 -12.11 27.82
N ALA A 548 3.02 -12.33 29.14
CA ALA A 548 2.91 -13.66 29.74
C ALA A 548 1.51 -13.99 30.28
N LYS A 549 0.55 -13.06 30.14
CA LYS A 549 -0.81 -13.22 30.66
C LYS A 549 -1.62 -14.15 29.75
N PHE A 550 -2.30 -15.15 30.33
CA PHE A 550 -3.15 -16.10 29.60
C PHE A 550 -4.03 -15.41 28.54
N PRO A 551 -4.11 -15.91 27.30
CA PRO A 551 -3.65 -17.22 26.83
C PRO A 551 -2.16 -17.30 26.49
N TYR A 552 -1.46 -16.16 26.45
CA TYR A 552 -0.01 -16.16 26.34
C TYR A 552 0.64 -16.71 27.61
N GLY A 553 1.85 -17.26 27.48
CA GLY A 553 2.55 -17.96 28.57
C GLY A 553 2.14 -19.43 28.74
N VAL A 554 1.03 -19.87 28.12
CA VAL A 554 0.59 -21.27 28.08
C VAL A 554 0.56 -21.79 26.64
N ILE A 555 -0.03 -21.00 25.75
CA ILE A 555 -0.11 -21.31 24.32
C ILE A 555 0.87 -20.38 23.58
N PRO A 556 1.79 -20.90 22.74
CA PRO A 556 2.76 -20.07 22.03
C PRO A 556 2.13 -19.07 21.05
N HIS A 557 1.17 -19.53 20.23
CA HIS A 557 0.50 -18.71 19.22
C HIS A 557 -1.04 -18.77 19.38
N PRO A 558 -1.61 -18.23 20.48
CA PRO A 558 -3.04 -18.41 20.81
C PRO A 558 -3.97 -17.75 19.80
N MET A 559 -3.55 -16.66 19.17
CA MET A 559 -4.31 -16.00 18.10
C MET A 559 -4.44 -16.87 16.85
N ILE A 560 -3.34 -17.49 16.41
CA ILE A 560 -3.32 -18.36 15.23
C ILE A 560 -4.09 -19.63 15.53
N LEU A 561 -3.83 -20.27 16.67
CA LEU A 561 -4.54 -21.48 17.10
C LEU A 561 -6.05 -21.22 17.20
N GLY A 562 -6.45 -20.13 17.86
CA GLY A 562 -7.85 -19.74 17.94
C GLY A 562 -8.47 -19.49 16.56
N GLY A 563 -7.75 -18.82 15.66
CA GLY A 563 -8.19 -18.64 14.27
C GLY A 563 -8.40 -19.96 13.52
N VAL A 564 -7.47 -20.91 13.64
CA VAL A 564 -7.60 -22.25 13.03
C VAL A 564 -8.82 -23.00 13.58
N ILE A 565 -9.00 -23.03 14.91
CA ILE A 565 -10.16 -23.67 15.55
C ILE A 565 -11.47 -23.01 15.09
N GLY A 566 -11.51 -21.68 15.04
CA GLY A 566 -12.68 -20.94 14.58
C GLY A 566 -13.04 -21.29 13.13
N TRP A 567 -12.05 -21.33 12.25
CA TRP A 567 -12.27 -21.73 10.86
C TRP A 567 -12.74 -23.19 10.72
N LEU A 568 -12.20 -24.12 11.53
CA LEU A 568 -12.70 -25.50 11.57
C LEU A 568 -14.18 -25.57 11.97
N GLY A 569 -14.67 -24.64 12.79
CA GLY A 569 -16.10 -24.50 13.09
C GLY A 569 -16.95 -24.21 11.84
N PHE A 570 -16.50 -23.34 10.95
CA PHE A 570 -17.16 -23.14 9.64
C PHE A 570 -17.12 -24.41 8.77
N HIS A 571 -15.99 -25.10 8.72
CA HIS A 571 -15.81 -26.30 7.89
C HIS A 571 -16.58 -27.52 8.39
N LYS A 572 -16.88 -27.56 9.70
CA LYS A 572 -17.66 -28.63 10.32
C LYS A 572 -19.11 -28.66 9.81
N LEU A 573 -19.66 -27.50 9.42
CA LEU A 573 -20.98 -27.41 8.84
C LEU A 573 -20.99 -27.94 7.40
N ASP A 574 -21.73 -29.03 7.17
CA ASP A 574 -21.71 -29.76 5.90
C ASP A 574 -22.14 -28.87 4.71
N GLY A 575 -23.25 -28.13 4.85
CA GLY A 575 -23.70 -27.22 3.80
C GLY A 575 -22.69 -26.12 3.45
N PHE A 576 -21.89 -25.66 4.43
CA PHE A 576 -20.81 -24.68 4.17
C PHE A 576 -19.67 -25.33 3.40
N ARG A 577 -19.24 -26.53 3.82
CA ARG A 577 -18.18 -27.29 3.18
C ARG A 577 -18.53 -27.71 1.76
N GLU A 578 -19.77 -28.08 1.50
CA GLU A 578 -20.25 -28.42 0.16
C GLU A 578 -20.25 -27.20 -0.78
N ALA A 579 -20.69 -26.04 -0.29
CA ALA A 579 -20.71 -24.82 -1.09
C ALA A 579 -19.32 -24.23 -1.33
N PHE A 580 -18.40 -24.37 -0.35
CA PHE A 580 -17.09 -23.72 -0.37
C PHE A 580 -15.98 -24.67 0.13
N PRO A 581 -15.70 -25.78 -0.56
CA PRO A 581 -14.85 -26.87 -0.05
C PRO A 581 -13.42 -26.42 0.24
N ALA A 582 -12.86 -25.53 -0.59
CA ALA A 582 -11.50 -25.03 -0.43
C ALA A 582 -11.39 -23.81 0.49
N TYR A 583 -12.49 -23.15 0.84
CA TYR A 583 -12.44 -21.83 1.50
C TYR A 583 -11.76 -21.89 2.87
N VAL A 584 -12.24 -22.76 3.77
CA VAL A 584 -11.62 -22.94 5.08
C VAL A 584 -10.20 -23.53 4.99
N PRO A 585 -9.95 -24.60 4.21
CA PRO A 585 -8.59 -25.11 4.04
C PRO A 585 -7.57 -24.04 3.62
N VAL A 586 -7.95 -23.12 2.72
CA VAL A 586 -7.09 -22.01 2.31
C VAL A 586 -6.84 -21.03 3.45
N HIS A 587 -7.87 -20.66 4.22
CA HIS A 587 -7.70 -19.83 5.43
C HIS A 587 -6.73 -20.46 6.45
N ILE A 588 -6.86 -21.77 6.69
CA ILE A 588 -5.99 -22.51 7.60
C ILE A 588 -4.56 -22.54 7.04
N ALA A 589 -4.39 -22.86 5.75
CA ALA A 589 -3.08 -22.87 5.11
C ALA A 589 -2.38 -21.52 5.21
N LEU A 590 -3.07 -20.42 4.95
CA LEU A 590 -2.52 -19.06 5.07
C LEU A 590 -2.17 -18.68 6.52
N TYR A 591 -2.97 -19.12 7.50
CA TYR A 591 -2.62 -18.97 8.91
C TYR A 591 -1.34 -19.72 9.28
N LEU A 592 -1.19 -20.96 8.81
CA LEU A 592 0.01 -21.77 9.06
C LEU A 592 1.23 -21.19 8.34
N CYS A 593 1.08 -20.69 7.10
CA CYS A 593 2.14 -19.99 6.40
C CYS A 593 2.63 -18.77 7.19
N HIS A 594 1.71 -17.98 7.73
CA HIS A 594 2.06 -16.83 8.57
C HIS A 594 2.70 -17.25 9.90
N ALA A 595 2.21 -18.32 10.53
CA ALA A 595 2.82 -18.88 11.74
C ALA A 595 4.26 -19.34 11.50
N LEU A 596 4.53 -19.99 10.37
CA LEU A 596 5.88 -20.40 9.97
C LEU A 596 6.76 -19.16 9.72
N GLN A 597 6.22 -18.13 9.07
CA GLN A 597 6.91 -16.87 8.85
C GLN A 597 7.32 -16.21 10.18
N GLU A 598 6.41 -16.16 11.15
CA GLU A 598 6.71 -15.67 12.50
C GLU A 598 7.78 -16.54 13.18
N HIS A 599 7.59 -17.88 13.18
CA HIS A 599 8.47 -18.81 13.87
C HIS A 599 9.91 -18.72 13.36
N PHE A 600 10.12 -18.81 12.04
CA PHE A 600 11.47 -18.74 11.46
C PHE A 600 12.12 -17.36 11.62
N ALA A 601 11.33 -16.28 11.59
CA ALA A 601 11.86 -14.94 11.78
C ALA A 601 12.25 -14.65 13.24
N ILE A 602 11.56 -15.23 14.22
CA ILE A 602 11.96 -15.11 15.64
C ILE A 602 13.33 -15.75 15.85
N HIS A 603 13.61 -16.88 15.20
CA HIS A 603 14.91 -17.55 15.26
C HIS A 603 16.02 -16.79 14.53
N SER A 604 15.72 -16.11 13.42
CA SER A 604 16.72 -15.29 12.70
C SER A 604 17.10 -14.01 13.46
N ASN A 605 16.19 -13.45 14.25
CA ASN A 605 16.39 -12.18 14.94
C ASN A 605 17.07 -12.35 16.32
N GLY A 606 17.43 -13.59 16.71
CA GLY A 606 18.14 -13.90 17.96
C GLY A 606 17.37 -13.60 19.25
N LYS A 607 16.13 -13.11 19.19
CA LYS A 607 15.37 -12.73 20.39
C LYS A 607 14.99 -13.93 21.25
N LEU A 608 14.78 -15.12 20.67
CA LEU A 608 14.64 -16.38 21.42
C LEU A 608 15.96 -16.80 22.11
N ALA A 609 17.11 -16.59 21.45
CA ALA A 609 18.42 -16.93 22.02
C ALA A 609 18.78 -16.00 23.20
N ALA A 610 18.44 -14.72 23.12
CA ALA A 610 18.71 -13.74 24.18
C ALA A 610 17.74 -13.86 25.38
N SER A 611 16.47 -14.23 25.16
CA SER A 611 15.52 -14.41 26.25
C SER A 611 15.59 -15.80 26.90
N GLY A 612 15.99 -16.84 26.14
CA GLY A 612 16.16 -18.20 26.66
C GLY A 612 17.41 -18.35 27.55
N SER A 613 18.50 -17.66 27.22
CA SER A 613 19.73 -17.64 28.03
C SER A 613 19.57 -16.90 29.36
N ALA A 614 18.57 -16.01 29.49
CA ALA A 614 18.24 -15.34 30.75
C ALA A 614 17.47 -16.25 31.73
N VAL A 615 16.82 -17.32 31.24
CA VAL A 615 16.05 -18.26 32.09
C VAL A 615 16.93 -19.41 32.60
N GLU A 616 17.96 -19.82 31.86
CA GLU A 616 18.90 -20.86 32.31
C GLU A 616 20.02 -20.35 33.24
N GLY A 617 20.14 -19.03 33.43
CA GLY A 617 21.18 -18.40 34.27
C GLY A 617 20.90 -18.36 35.77
N LYS A 618 19.68 -18.66 36.25
CA LYS A 618 19.40 -18.78 37.69
C LYS A 618 19.54 -20.23 38.15
N LYS A 619 20.78 -20.72 38.17
CA LYS A 619 21.13 -21.86 39.02
C LYS A 619 20.98 -21.42 40.48
N VAL A 620 20.18 -22.20 41.20
CA VAL A 620 19.96 -22.21 42.64
C VAL A 620 21.29 -21.98 43.38
N LYS A 621 21.30 -20.96 44.25
CA LYS A 621 22.03 -20.99 45.52
C LYS A 621 21.00 -20.95 46.63
#